data_AF-A0A2G5UG74-F1
#
_entry.id   AF-A0A2G5UG74-F1
#
_cell.length_a   1.000
_cell.length_b   1.000
_cell.length_c   1.000
_cell.angle_alpha   90.00
_cell.angle_beta   90.00
_cell.angle_gamma   90.00
#
_symmetry.space_group_name_H-M   'P 1'
#
loop_
_entity.id
_entity.type
_entity.pdbx_description
1 polymer ?
#
loop_
_entity_poly.entity_id
_entity_poly.type
_entity_poly.pdbx_seq_one_letter_code
_entity_poly.pdbx_strand_id
1 'polypeptide(L)'
;MYRLLVSKIATPYIPFVPLILKDLMFIHQGNKSFYNGLVNFEKMHMFAKIFRNFRQCKSHMNDTTDHQYVEPQSLIRNLRVIDNQKILMQLSYEIEPKTAKRTVVFQ
;
A
#
# COMPACT_ATOMS: atom_id res chain seq x y z
N MET A 1 9.40 -11.09 -3.05
CA MET A 1 8.68 -11.57 -1.85
C MET A 1 7.18 -11.24 -1.86
N TYR A 2 6.75 -9.97 -1.85
CA TYR A 2 5.31 -9.63 -1.77
C TYR A 2 4.41 -10.25 -2.87
N ARG A 3 4.77 -10.14 -4.16
CA ARG A 3 3.94 -10.68 -5.25
C ARG A 3 3.75 -12.20 -5.18
N LEU A 4 4.80 -12.92 -4.76
CA LEU A 4 4.74 -14.37 -4.59
C LEU A 4 3.81 -14.75 -3.42
N LEU A 5 3.88 -14.00 -2.32
CA LEU A 5 2.95 -14.19 -1.20
C LEU A 5 1.50 -14.02 -1.67
N VAL A 6 1.19 -12.92 -2.36
CA VAL A 6 -0.17 -12.65 -2.87
C VAL A 6 -0.68 -13.75 -3.80
N SER A 7 0.19 -14.33 -4.64
CA SER A 7 -0.21 -15.45 -5.52
C SER A 7 -0.62 -16.74 -4.78
N LYS A 8 -0.27 -16.86 -3.49
CA LYS A 8 -0.58 -18.03 -2.65
C LYS A 8 -1.70 -17.76 -1.64
N ILE A 9 -2.12 -16.50 -1.47
CA ILE A 9 -3.16 -16.12 -0.52
C ILE A 9 -4.54 -16.41 -1.13
N ALA A 10 -5.40 -17.08 -0.36
CA ALA A 10 -6.81 -17.23 -0.69
C ALA A 10 -7.58 -15.93 -0.37
N THR A 11 -8.59 -15.66 -1.18
CA THR A 11 -9.47 -14.50 -1.02
C THR A 11 -10.49 -14.73 0.11
N PRO A 12 -10.99 -13.69 0.80
CA PRO A 12 -10.74 -12.26 0.56
C PRO A 12 -9.47 -11.75 1.23
N TYR A 13 -8.81 -10.76 0.63
CA TYR A 13 -7.67 -10.05 1.22
C TYR A 13 -7.59 -8.60 0.75
N ILE A 14 -6.95 -7.73 1.53
CA ILE A 14 -6.67 -6.34 1.14
C ILE A 14 -5.27 -6.28 0.52
N PRO A 15 -5.12 -5.93 -0.77
CA PRO A 15 -3.81 -5.83 -1.40
C PRO A 15 -3.08 -4.55 -0.98
N PHE A 16 -1.77 -4.51 -1.23
CA PHE A 16 -0.93 -3.35 -1.03
C PHE A 16 -1.15 -2.36 -2.18
N VAL A 17 -2.14 -1.48 -2.00
CA VAL A 17 -2.60 -0.50 -3.00
C VAL A 17 -1.46 0.34 -3.61
N PRO A 18 -0.46 0.84 -2.84
CA PRO A 18 0.65 1.59 -3.42
C PRO A 18 1.42 0.84 -4.51
N LEU A 19 1.61 -0.48 -4.38
CA LEU A 19 2.28 -1.26 -5.43
C LEU A 19 1.42 -1.41 -6.69
N ILE A 20 0.10 -1.57 -6.54
CA ILE A 20 -0.84 -1.62 -7.66
C ILE A 20 -0.85 -0.29 -8.42
N LEU A 21 -0.93 0.82 -7.68
CA LEU A 21 -0.90 2.17 -8.28
C LEU A 21 0.43 2.40 -9.01
N LYS A 22 1.55 1.98 -8.41
CA LYS A 22 2.86 2.01 -9.05
C LYS A 22 2.85 1.25 -10.38
N ASP A 23 2.34 0.02 -10.40
CA ASP A 23 2.27 -0.80 -11.62
C ASP A 23 1.44 -0.13 -12.72
N LEU A 24 0.28 0.42 -12.36
CA LEU A 24 -0.59 1.15 -13.29
C LEU A 24 0.12 2.38 -13.88
N MET A 25 0.87 3.12 -13.06
CA MET A 25 1.68 4.26 -13.51
C MET A 25 2.77 3.85 -14.49
N PHE A 26 3.50 2.76 -14.21
CA PHE A 26 4.52 2.25 -15.14
C PHE A 26 3.92 1.81 -16.47
N ILE A 27 2.76 1.15 -16.46
CA ILE A 27 2.05 0.79 -17.70
C ILE A 27 1.65 2.06 -18.46
N HIS A 28 1.11 3.07 -17.77
CA HIS A 28 0.66 4.30 -18.38
C HIS A 28 1.80 5.06 -19.06
N GLN A 29 2.90 5.26 -18.34
CA GLN A 29 4.05 6.06 -18.78
C GLN A 29 4.94 5.31 -19.77
N GLY A 30 5.06 3.99 -19.62
CA GLY A 30 5.91 3.15 -20.46
C GLY A 30 5.31 2.78 -21.82
N ASN A 31 3.99 2.93 -22.00
CA ASN A 31 3.29 2.50 -23.22
C ASN A 31 2.42 3.63 -23.78
N LYS A 32 2.55 3.95 -25.08
CA LYS A 32 1.64 4.90 -25.72
C LYS A 32 0.24 4.31 -25.82
N SER A 33 -0.78 5.14 -25.64
CA SER A 33 -2.19 4.72 -25.77
C SER A 33 -2.61 4.50 -27.23
N PHE A 34 -1.90 5.15 -28.16
CA PHE A 34 -2.17 5.05 -29.60
C PHE A 34 -0.86 4.95 -30.38
N TYR A 35 -0.90 4.22 -31.48
CA TYR A 35 0.12 4.20 -32.52
C TYR A 35 -0.56 4.49 -33.85
N ASN A 36 -0.12 5.56 -34.52
CA ASN A 36 -0.67 5.98 -35.82
C ASN A 36 -2.21 6.15 -35.81
N GLY A 37 -2.76 6.69 -34.70
CA GLY A 37 -4.19 6.86 -34.51
C GLY A 37 -4.96 5.60 -34.11
N LEU A 38 -4.32 4.42 -34.10
CA LEU A 38 -4.93 3.16 -33.68
C LEU A 38 -4.69 2.92 -32.19
N VAL A 39 -5.70 2.37 -31.50
CA VAL A 39 -5.63 2.04 -30.07
C VAL A 39 -4.60 0.97 -29.81
N ASN A 40 -3.74 1.18 -28.82
CA ASN A 40 -2.83 0.16 -28.33
C ASN A 40 -3.56 -0.82 -27.40
N PHE A 41 -4.06 -1.92 -27.96
CA PHE A 41 -4.74 -2.96 -27.20
C PHE A 41 -3.83 -3.74 -26.25
N GLU A 42 -2.51 -3.79 -26.50
CA GLU A 42 -1.57 -4.42 -25.55
C GLU A 42 -1.54 -3.64 -24.24
N LYS A 43 -1.45 -2.31 -24.30
CA LYS A 43 -1.55 -1.43 -23.12
C LYS A 43 -2.88 -1.67 -22.39
N MET A 44 -3.99 -1.71 -23.13
CA MET A 44 -5.32 -1.95 -22.53
C MET A 44 -5.40 -3.32 -21.86
N HIS A 45 -4.80 -4.35 -22.45
CA HIS A 45 -4.73 -5.69 -21.87
C HIS A 45 -3.93 -5.71 -20.56
N MET A 46 -2.80 -4.98 -20.50
CA MET A 46 -2.00 -4.84 -19.27
C MET A 46 -2.81 -4.22 -18.13
N PHE A 47 -3.54 -3.13 -18.39
CA PHE A 47 -4.46 -2.53 -17.42
C PHE A 47 -5.52 -3.53 -16.95
N ALA A 48 -6.19 -4.19 -17.90
CA ALA A 48 -7.24 -5.14 -17.61
C ALA A 48 -6.75 -6.32 -16.75
N LYS A 49 -5.50 -6.77 -16.92
CA LYS A 49 -4.88 -7.79 -16.07
C LYS A 49 -4.77 -7.34 -14.61
N ILE A 50 -4.33 -6.10 -14.36
CA ILE A 50 -4.24 -5.54 -13.00
C ILE A 50 -5.64 -5.44 -12.36
N PHE A 51 -6.64 -4.95 -13.10
CA PHE A 51 -8.00 -4.83 -12.58
C PHE A 51 -8.66 -6.18 -12.29
N ARG A 52 -8.42 -7.20 -13.12
CA ARG A 52 -8.91 -8.57 -12.86
C ARG A 52 -8.32 -9.14 -11.56
N ASN A 53 -7.01 -8.97 -11.35
CA ASN A 53 -6.36 -9.41 -10.11
C ASN A 53 -6.90 -8.66 -8.89
N PHE A 54 -7.11 -7.34 -9.01
CA PHE A 54 -7.70 -6.55 -7.93
C PHE A 54 -9.14 -7.00 -7.59
N ARG A 55 -9.96 -7.32 -8.61
CA ARG A 55 -11.31 -7.85 -8.40
C ARG A 55 -11.31 -9.18 -7.66
N GLN A 56 -10.35 -10.07 -7.95
CA GLN A 56 -10.24 -11.36 -7.27
C GLN A 56 -10.06 -11.20 -5.76
N CYS A 57 -9.41 -10.14 -5.29
CA CYS A 57 -9.19 -9.87 -3.86
C CYS A 57 -10.48 -9.90 -3.01
N LYS A 58 -11.66 -9.68 -3.61
CA LYS A 58 -12.98 -9.68 -2.95
C LYS A 58 -13.84 -10.92 -3.21
N SER A 59 -13.38 -11.88 -4.01
CA SER A 59 -14.24 -12.87 -4.71
C SER A 59 -14.99 -13.88 -3.82
N HIS A 60 -14.90 -13.81 -2.49
CA HIS A 60 -15.53 -14.76 -1.55
C HIS A 60 -16.01 -14.09 -0.25
N MET A 61 -16.34 -12.80 -0.26
CA MET A 61 -17.07 -12.21 0.88
C MET A 61 -18.52 -12.71 0.84
N ASN A 62 -18.75 -13.91 1.38
CA ASN A 62 -20.08 -14.30 1.81
C ASN A 62 -20.43 -13.39 3.00
N ASP A 63 -21.60 -12.73 2.95
CA ASP A 63 -22.13 -11.85 3.99
C ASP A 63 -22.45 -12.63 5.29
N THR A 64 -21.44 -13.22 5.90
CA THR A 64 -21.56 -13.99 7.14
C THR A 64 -20.45 -13.56 8.08
N THR A 65 -20.74 -12.56 8.91
CA THR A 65 -21.21 -12.80 10.28
C THR A 65 -21.60 -11.46 10.90
N ASP A 66 -22.84 -11.42 11.38
CA ASP A 66 -23.46 -10.34 12.15
C ASP A 66 -22.85 -10.29 13.57
N HIS A 67 -21.52 -10.20 13.66
CA HIS A 67 -20.84 -9.97 14.92
C HIS A 67 -20.97 -8.49 15.23
N GLN A 68 -21.97 -8.19 16.06
CA GLN A 68 -22.22 -6.90 16.69
C GLN A 68 -21.09 -6.55 17.67
N TYR A 69 -19.85 -6.45 17.17
CA TYR A 69 -18.73 -5.90 17.90
C TYR A 69 -18.83 -4.38 17.81
N VAL A 70 -19.40 -3.77 18.84
CA VAL A 70 -19.39 -2.31 19.03
C VAL A 70 -17.98 -1.92 19.48
N GLU A 71 -17.00 -2.10 18.61
CA GLU A 71 -15.78 -1.30 18.69
C GLU A 71 -16.18 0.17 18.65
N PRO A 72 -15.44 1.07 19.33
CA PRO A 72 -15.64 2.49 19.15
C PRO A 72 -15.21 2.84 17.71
N GLN A 73 -16.13 2.63 16.77
CA GLN A 73 -16.00 2.96 15.34
C GLN A 73 -15.58 4.42 15.17
N SER A 74 -15.91 5.27 16.15
CA SER A 74 -15.42 6.64 16.25
C SER A 74 -13.90 6.76 16.35
N LEU A 75 -13.20 5.87 17.06
CA LEU A 75 -11.73 5.88 17.15
C LEU A 75 -11.09 5.43 15.84
N ILE A 76 -11.59 4.37 15.21
CA ILE A 76 -11.08 3.86 13.93
C ILE A 76 -11.32 4.87 12.80
N ARG A 77 -12.50 5.52 12.78
CA ARG A 77 -12.87 6.46 11.72
C ARG A 77 -12.26 7.85 11.90
N ASN A 78 -11.92 8.26 13.12
CA ASN A 78 -11.43 9.61 13.43
C ASN A 78 -10.03 9.59 14.06
N LEU A 79 -9.10 8.87 13.42
CA LEU A 79 -7.70 8.87 13.82
C LEU A 79 -7.12 10.28 13.72
N ARG A 80 -6.56 10.79 14.82
CA ARG A 80 -5.74 12.01 14.83
C ARG A 80 -4.28 11.62 14.60
N VAL A 81 -3.72 12.05 13.48
CA VAL A 81 -2.38 11.65 13.02
C VAL A 81 -1.48 12.87 12.94
N ILE A 82 -0.23 12.72 13.34
CA ILE A 82 0.85 13.65 13.01
C ILE A 82 1.51 13.11 11.74
N ASP A 83 1.37 13.80 10.62
CA ASP A 83 1.94 13.43 9.32
C ASP A 83 3.23 14.19 9.00
N ASN A 84 3.52 15.26 9.74
CA ASN A 84 4.74 16.02 9.60
C ASN A 84 5.94 15.24 10.17
N GLN A 85 6.69 14.63 9.25
CA GLN A 85 7.88 13.84 9.58
C GLN A 85 8.92 14.60 10.41
N LYS A 86 9.05 15.93 10.27
CA LYS A 86 9.99 16.72 11.07
C LYS A 86 9.57 16.80 12.53
N ILE A 87 8.28 16.99 12.78
CA ILE A 87 7.71 17.01 14.13
C ILE A 87 7.87 15.64 14.78
N LEU A 88 7.50 14.57 14.06
CA LEU A 88 7.69 13.20 14.54
C LEU A 88 9.14 12.91 14.93
N MET A 89 10.09 13.35 14.09
CA MET A 89 11.52 13.16 14.35
C MET A 89 12.00 13.97 15.56
N GLN A 90 11.53 15.21 15.73
CA GLN A 90 11.85 16.01 16.90
C GLN A 90 11.35 15.35 18.19
N LEU A 91 10.06 14.96 18.23
CA LEU A 91 9.46 14.26 19.37
C LEU A 91 10.23 12.97 19.69
N SER A 92 10.64 12.22 18.65
CA SER A 92 11.46 11.02 18.84
C SER A 92 12.80 11.32 19.53
N TYR A 93 13.47 12.43 19.21
CA TYR A 93 14.74 12.81 19.85
C TYR A 93 14.57 13.36 21.26
N GLU A 94 13.43 13.95 21.59
CA GLU A 94 13.12 14.38 22.95
C GLU A 94 12.91 13.16 23.88
N ILE A 95 12.35 12.07 23.35
CA ILE A 95 12.17 10.80 24.09
C ILE A 95 13.51 10.05 24.24
N GLU A 96 14.23 9.85 23.14
CA GLU A 96 15.54 9.17 23.13
C GLU A 96 16.59 10.05 22.44
N PRO A 97 17.30 10.88 23.22
CA PRO A 97 18.38 11.71 22.69
C PRO A 97 19.52 10.84 22.15
N LYS A 98 20.04 11.18 20.97
CA LYS A 98 21.23 10.53 20.43
C LYS A 98 22.40 10.71 21.40
N THR A 99 22.87 9.61 22.00
CA THR A 99 23.99 9.63 22.93
C THR A 99 25.24 10.19 22.24
N ALA A 100 25.75 11.32 22.72
CA ALA A 100 27.01 11.87 22.22
C ALA A 100 28.20 11.06 22.75
N LYS A 101 28.78 10.23 21.87
CA LYS A 101 30.16 9.71 21.84
C LYS A 101 30.62 8.76 22.96
N ARG A 102 30.98 7.53 22.55
CA ARG A 102 32.04 6.74 23.22
C ARG A 102 33.34 7.56 23.17
N THR A 103 33.86 7.97 24.32
CA THR A 103 35.25 8.41 24.46
C THR A 103 36.14 7.19 24.26
N VAL A 104 36.72 7.02 23.07
CA VAL A 104 37.86 6.12 22.91
C VAL A 104 39.06 6.87 23.49
N VAL A 105 39.42 6.54 24.72
CA VAL A 105 40.69 6.97 25.33
C VAL A 105 41.78 6.11 24.70
N PHE A 106 42.61 6.69 23.84
CA PHE A 106 43.87 6.07 23.44
C PHE A 106 44.90 6.38 24.53
N GLN A 107 45.40 5.33 25.19
CA GLN A 107 46.66 5.36 25.94
C GLN A 107 47.81 5.01 24.99
#